data_AF-A0A1I6E3K9-F1
#
_entry.id   AF-A0A1I6E3K9-F1
#
_cell.length_a   1.000
_cell.length_b   1.000
_cell.length_c   1.000
_cell.angle_alpha   90.00
_cell.angle_beta   90.00
_cell.angle_gamma   90.00
#
_symmetry.space_group_name_H-M   'P 1'
#
loop_
_entity.id
_entity.type
_entity.pdbx_description
1 polymer ?
#
loop_
_entity_poly.entity_id
_entity_poly.type
_entity_poly.pdbx_seq_one_letter_code
_entity_poly.pdbx_strand_id
1 'polypeptide(L)'
;MGLADDRDLVPLGSGFDIVKRGYDRAQVEDHLERLDSDLRLLAADRDAAVSQTSDLARQLEAARSEITEMRNQVERLSLPPTTLEGLSERLQRMLRLAQDEANEIKARAEAEGGHIRAKAEADAGVLRQRYEKLIAELDERRAAMESEHKSVLETARNEAEKIVSEAESAARKIADESEQRRVTVEEDFEIAMAARRSEAMATLASQEANSKGEADRRLREAAEEAARVRAAIATEQTTSKADAERRVREATEEANRRRHDSITEATARIQEATDESNRRVREATEEANRRTTAATQRVDQLRNLRNRLSHQLHNVRTALQEVVPLLDPVDEEKPAAPAQAPAQAPAQGQGGAPVPAQPAQAPQPGPARPAAPQAPAQAQGAQAAPAAPNKPAQAPAPQAAPSAQNKPAQGSQGQSPQGQASQGQASQAQASQAPAQASQAQSPQVDGPTAKLARPQTAKKS
;
A
#
# COMPACT_ATOMS: atom_id res chain seq x y z
N MET A 1 -107.49 -92.94 89.61
CA MET A 1 -108.90 -92.95 90.08
C MET A 1 -109.69 -92.16 89.05
N GLY A 2 -110.45 -92.76 88.13
CA GLY A 2 -110.66 -94.18 87.82
C GLY A 2 -111.78 -94.35 86.77
N LEU A 3 -111.98 -95.57 86.26
CA LEU A 3 -113.11 -95.99 85.39
C LEU A 3 -113.23 -95.28 84.02
N ALA A 4 -112.65 -95.87 82.97
CA ALA A 4 -113.07 -95.66 81.57
C ALA A 4 -112.70 -96.79 80.58
N ASP A 5 -112.11 -97.91 81.03
CA ASP A 5 -112.13 -99.16 80.27
C ASP A 5 -113.48 -99.89 80.51
N ASP A 6 -113.77 -100.91 79.70
CA ASP A 6 -115.01 -101.70 79.71
C ASP A 6 -116.31 -100.89 79.50
N ARG A 7 -116.46 -100.36 78.29
CA ARG A 7 -117.77 -100.42 77.61
C ARG A 7 -117.72 -101.48 76.54
N ASP A 8 -118.47 -102.56 76.76
CA ASP A 8 -118.85 -103.49 75.69
C ASP A 8 -119.58 -102.70 74.59
N LEU A 9 -118.89 -102.41 73.48
CA LEU A 9 -119.53 -102.04 72.23
C LEU A 9 -120.16 -103.30 71.62
N VAL A 10 -121.26 -103.76 72.25
CA VAL A 10 -122.18 -104.71 71.65
C VAL A 10 -122.55 -104.17 70.26
N PRO A 11 -122.29 -104.91 69.17
CA PRO A 11 -122.69 -104.48 67.84
C PRO A 11 -124.22 -104.51 67.75
N LEU A 12 -124.85 -103.37 68.04
CA LEU A 12 -126.26 -103.12 67.69
C LEU A 12 -126.33 -103.14 66.16
N GLY A 13 -126.69 -104.30 65.60
CA GLY A 13 -126.64 -104.56 64.17
C GLY A 13 -127.41 -103.49 63.39
N SER A 14 -126.69 -102.68 62.61
CA SER A 14 -127.19 -101.52 61.88
C SER A 14 -128.02 -101.86 60.64
N GLY A 15 -128.74 -102.99 60.67
CA GLY A 15 -129.68 -103.40 59.64
C GLY A 15 -131.08 -102.85 59.88
N PHE A 16 -131.66 -102.19 58.88
CA PHE A 16 -133.08 -101.86 58.86
C PHE A 16 -133.90 -103.04 58.31
N ASP A 17 -135.10 -103.26 58.84
CA ASP A 17 -136.03 -104.28 58.37
C ASP A 17 -136.51 -104.01 56.93
N ILE A 18 -136.47 -105.03 56.07
CA ILE A 18 -136.79 -104.91 54.64
C ILE A 18 -138.31 -105.08 54.44
N VAL A 19 -139.00 -103.97 54.12
CA VAL A 19 -140.45 -103.94 53.86
C VAL A 19 -140.79 -103.55 52.42
N LYS A 20 -141.91 -104.08 51.92
CA LYS A 20 -142.38 -103.90 50.54
C LYS A 20 -142.77 -102.44 50.29
N ARG A 21 -142.01 -101.73 49.43
CA ARG A 21 -142.06 -100.27 49.17
C ARG A 21 -141.38 -99.40 50.25
N GLY A 22 -140.37 -99.92 50.95
CA GLY A 22 -139.42 -99.11 51.72
C GLY A 22 -138.48 -98.26 50.84
N TYR A 23 -137.54 -97.56 51.48
CA TYR A 23 -136.47 -96.82 50.80
C TYR A 23 -135.52 -97.76 50.05
N ASP A 24 -134.81 -97.22 49.06
CA ASP A 24 -133.74 -97.93 48.37
C ASP A 24 -132.58 -98.19 49.34
N ARG A 25 -132.26 -99.46 49.56
CA ARG A 25 -131.22 -99.90 50.50
C ARG A 25 -129.88 -99.26 50.16
N ALA A 26 -129.50 -99.19 48.88
CA ALA A 26 -128.21 -98.63 48.48
C ALA A 26 -128.13 -97.13 48.82
N GLN A 27 -129.22 -96.38 48.63
CA GLN A 27 -129.28 -94.95 48.97
C GLN A 27 -129.26 -94.69 50.48
N VAL A 28 -129.77 -95.62 51.29
CA VAL A 28 -129.71 -95.55 52.76
C VAL A 28 -128.32 -95.91 53.27
N GLU A 29 -127.68 -96.94 52.70
CA GLU A 29 -126.28 -97.30 53.01
C GLU A 29 -125.33 -96.15 52.61
N ASP A 30 -125.45 -95.60 51.40
CA ASP A 30 -124.77 -94.38 50.94
C ASP A 30 -124.93 -93.19 51.91
N HIS A 31 -126.14 -93.01 52.48
CA HIS A 31 -126.39 -91.89 53.38
C HIS A 31 -125.84 -92.14 54.78
N LEU A 32 -125.91 -93.37 55.30
CA LEU A 32 -125.27 -93.74 56.55
C LEU A 32 -123.75 -93.64 56.46
N GLU A 33 -123.12 -94.08 55.37
CA GLU A 33 -121.66 -93.93 55.18
C GLU A 33 -121.24 -92.45 55.18
N ARG A 34 -122.05 -91.57 54.59
CA ARG A 34 -121.83 -90.10 54.68
C ARG A 34 -121.97 -89.61 56.11
N LEU A 35 -123.03 -89.97 56.82
CA LEU A 35 -123.23 -89.55 58.22
C LEU A 35 -122.13 -90.09 59.16
N ASP A 36 -121.66 -91.32 58.97
CA ASP A 36 -120.51 -91.88 59.68
C ASP A 36 -119.22 -91.12 59.34
N SER A 37 -119.05 -90.66 58.09
CA SER A 37 -117.91 -89.83 57.71
C SER A 37 -117.99 -88.42 58.32
N ASP A 38 -119.18 -87.81 58.37
CA ASP A 38 -119.44 -86.51 59.00
C ASP A 38 -119.24 -86.58 60.52
N LEU A 39 -119.69 -87.67 61.17
CA LEU A 39 -119.47 -87.90 62.61
C LEU A 39 -118.00 -88.15 62.94
N ARG A 40 -117.25 -88.85 62.07
CA ARG A 40 -115.80 -89.02 62.22
C ARG A 40 -115.06 -87.68 62.03
N LEU A 41 -115.49 -86.85 61.08
CA LEU A 41 -114.95 -85.51 60.87
C LEU A 41 -115.22 -84.61 62.08
N LEU A 42 -116.47 -84.54 62.56
CA LEU A 42 -116.85 -83.76 63.74
C LEU A 42 -116.16 -84.25 65.02
N ALA A 43 -115.89 -85.56 65.17
CA ALA A 43 -115.09 -86.09 66.26
C ALA A 43 -113.63 -85.64 66.17
N ALA A 44 -113.03 -85.69 64.97
CA ALA A 44 -111.67 -85.21 64.74
C ALA A 44 -111.53 -83.69 64.97
N ASP A 45 -112.49 -82.88 64.50
CA ASP A 45 -112.54 -81.43 64.72
C ASP A 45 -112.72 -81.09 66.20
N ARG A 46 -113.59 -81.82 66.92
CA ARG A 46 -113.74 -81.69 68.38
C ARG A 46 -112.43 -82.00 69.09
N ASP A 47 -111.77 -83.11 68.75
CA ASP A 47 -110.57 -83.55 69.45
C ASP A 47 -109.35 -82.67 69.12
N ALA A 48 -109.29 -82.13 67.90
CA ALA A 48 -108.36 -81.06 67.53
C ALA A 48 -108.62 -79.78 68.34
N ALA A 49 -109.87 -79.36 68.51
CA ALA A 49 -110.22 -78.19 69.33
C ALA A 49 -109.93 -78.42 70.83
N VAL A 50 -110.12 -79.64 71.33
CA VAL A 50 -109.72 -80.04 72.71
C VAL A 50 -108.20 -80.01 72.87
N SER A 51 -107.43 -80.49 71.89
CA SER A 51 -105.96 -80.33 71.92
C SER A 51 -105.57 -78.85 71.93
N GLN A 52 -106.05 -78.05 70.98
CA GLN A 52 -105.74 -76.62 70.87
C GLN A 52 -106.09 -75.85 72.15
N THR A 53 -107.25 -76.12 72.76
CA THR A 53 -107.62 -75.48 74.04
C THR A 53 -106.75 -75.94 75.20
N SER A 54 -106.30 -77.21 75.22
CA SER A 54 -105.34 -77.69 76.23
C SER A 54 -103.94 -77.07 76.06
N ASP A 55 -103.49 -76.85 74.83
CA ASP A 55 -102.19 -76.25 74.53
C ASP A 55 -102.20 -74.74 74.77
N LEU A 56 -103.30 -74.05 74.45
CA LEU A 56 -103.51 -72.65 74.86
C LEU A 56 -103.57 -72.51 76.38
N ALA A 57 -104.20 -73.45 77.09
CA ALA A 57 -104.20 -73.44 78.56
C ALA A 57 -102.79 -73.59 79.14
N ARG A 58 -101.97 -74.51 78.60
CA ARG A 58 -100.54 -74.66 78.96
C ARG A 58 -99.74 -73.39 78.69
N GLN A 59 -99.89 -72.77 77.52
CA GLN A 59 -99.20 -71.52 77.18
C GLN A 59 -99.61 -70.37 78.12
N LEU A 60 -100.90 -70.28 78.47
CA LEU A 60 -101.44 -69.26 79.36
C LEU A 60 -100.94 -69.48 80.80
N GLU A 61 -100.81 -70.73 81.26
CA GLU A 61 -100.22 -71.07 82.56
C GLU A 61 -98.71 -70.80 82.61
N ALA A 62 -97.97 -71.13 81.55
CA ALA A 62 -96.55 -70.78 81.40
C ALA A 62 -96.35 -69.25 81.46
N ALA A 63 -97.09 -68.48 80.64
CA ALA A 63 -97.03 -67.02 80.66
C ALA A 63 -97.46 -66.42 82.02
N ARG A 64 -98.40 -67.05 82.74
CA ARG A 64 -98.73 -66.66 84.12
C ARG A 64 -97.60 -66.93 85.11
N SER A 65 -96.85 -68.02 84.94
CA SER A 65 -95.66 -68.30 85.76
C SER A 65 -94.54 -67.30 85.48
N GLU A 66 -94.24 -67.01 84.21
CA GLU A 66 -93.26 -65.99 83.80
C GLU A 66 -93.63 -64.59 84.30
N ILE A 67 -94.91 -64.19 84.20
CA ILE A 67 -95.40 -62.91 84.73
C ILE A 67 -95.28 -62.88 86.26
N THR A 68 -95.50 -63.99 86.95
CA THR A 68 -95.32 -64.08 88.41
C THR A 68 -93.84 -64.00 88.79
N GLU A 69 -92.95 -64.67 88.05
CA GLU A 69 -91.51 -64.61 88.27
C GLU A 69 -90.94 -63.21 88.00
N MET A 70 -91.30 -62.59 86.87
CA MET A 70 -90.93 -61.21 86.57
C MET A 70 -91.46 -60.22 87.61
N ARG A 71 -92.69 -60.40 88.12
CA ARG A 71 -93.23 -59.57 89.22
C ARG A 71 -92.44 -59.76 90.51
N ASN A 72 -92.15 -61.00 90.89
CA ASN A 72 -91.34 -61.31 92.08
C ASN A 72 -89.91 -60.74 91.94
N GLN A 73 -89.32 -60.76 90.74
CA GLN A 73 -88.02 -60.15 90.47
C GLN A 73 -88.08 -58.62 90.52
N VAL A 74 -89.12 -57.98 89.95
CA VAL A 74 -89.34 -56.52 90.05
C VAL A 74 -89.60 -56.10 91.50
N GLU A 75 -90.32 -56.88 92.29
CA GLU A 75 -90.52 -56.63 93.72
C GLU A 75 -89.19 -56.70 94.48
N ARG A 76 -88.43 -57.79 94.32
CA ARG A 76 -87.07 -57.95 94.89
C ARG A 76 -86.10 -56.84 94.49
N LEU A 77 -86.19 -56.33 93.26
CA LEU A 77 -85.33 -55.25 92.76
C LEU A 77 -85.82 -53.85 93.15
N SER A 78 -87.11 -53.65 93.44
CA SER A 78 -87.68 -52.33 93.78
C SER A 78 -87.69 -52.03 95.29
N LEU A 79 -87.81 -53.05 96.13
CA LEU A 79 -87.59 -52.90 97.58
C LEU A 79 -86.14 -52.47 97.88
N PRO A 80 -85.89 -51.69 98.96
CA PRO A 80 -84.53 -51.42 99.41
C PRO A 80 -83.85 -52.75 99.82
N PRO A 81 -82.59 -53.00 99.43
CA PRO A 81 -81.96 -54.30 99.61
C PRO A 81 -81.61 -54.56 101.08
N THR A 82 -82.52 -55.21 101.80
CA THR A 82 -82.34 -55.70 103.17
C THR A 82 -81.60 -57.03 103.25
N THR A 83 -81.27 -57.64 102.10
CA THR A 83 -80.52 -58.90 101.98
C THR A 83 -79.28 -58.74 101.10
N LEU A 84 -78.22 -59.48 101.43
CA LEU A 84 -76.94 -59.45 100.70
C LEU A 84 -77.10 -59.95 99.24
N GLU A 85 -77.99 -60.89 99.00
CA GLU A 85 -78.27 -61.47 97.69
C GLU A 85 -78.83 -60.42 96.72
N GLY A 86 -79.88 -59.69 97.11
CA GLY A 86 -80.46 -58.61 96.30
C GLY A 86 -79.52 -57.42 96.09
N LEU A 87 -78.62 -57.13 97.05
CA LEU A 87 -77.52 -56.19 96.86
C LEU A 87 -76.54 -56.69 95.78
N SER A 88 -76.18 -57.97 95.80
CA SER A 88 -75.25 -58.57 94.84
C SER A 88 -75.81 -58.61 93.41
N GLU A 89 -77.10 -58.95 93.24
CA GLU A 89 -77.74 -58.95 91.92
C GLU A 89 -77.84 -57.53 91.34
N ARG A 90 -78.21 -56.54 92.16
CA ARG A 90 -78.24 -55.13 91.74
C ARG A 90 -76.85 -54.63 91.37
N LEU A 91 -75.80 -54.99 92.11
CA LEU A 91 -74.42 -54.64 91.80
C LEU A 91 -73.94 -55.30 90.49
N GLN A 92 -74.27 -56.58 90.26
CA GLN A 92 -73.95 -57.25 88.99
C GLN A 92 -74.65 -56.60 87.79
N ARG A 93 -75.94 -56.24 87.92
CA ARG A 93 -76.67 -55.51 86.88
C ARG A 93 -76.10 -54.11 86.63
N MET A 94 -75.71 -53.39 87.69
CA MET A 94 -75.07 -52.07 87.60
C MET A 94 -73.68 -52.15 86.94
N LEU A 95 -72.85 -53.12 87.31
CA LEU A 95 -71.54 -53.37 86.69
C LEU A 95 -71.68 -53.75 85.21
N ARG A 96 -72.70 -54.55 84.86
CA ARG A 96 -72.99 -54.87 83.47
C ARG A 96 -73.40 -53.63 82.66
N LEU A 97 -74.33 -52.83 83.17
CA LEU A 97 -74.74 -51.58 82.51
C LEU A 97 -73.56 -50.61 82.36
N ALA A 98 -72.72 -50.45 83.38
CA ALA A 98 -71.53 -49.61 83.31
C ALA A 98 -70.46 -50.16 82.32
N GLN A 99 -70.35 -51.48 82.18
CA GLN A 99 -69.48 -52.11 81.19
C GLN A 99 -70.03 -51.93 79.76
N ASP A 100 -71.34 -52.07 79.57
CA ASP A 100 -72.02 -51.86 78.29
C ASP A 100 -71.94 -50.37 77.87
N GLU A 101 -72.15 -49.43 78.80
CA GLU A 101 -71.94 -47.99 78.61
C GLU A 101 -70.47 -47.66 78.29
N ALA A 102 -69.51 -48.24 79.02
CA ALA A 102 -68.09 -48.06 78.73
C ALA A 102 -67.66 -48.64 77.36
N ASN A 103 -68.34 -49.70 76.89
CA ASN A 103 -68.16 -50.22 75.54
C ASN A 103 -68.78 -49.28 74.48
N GLU A 104 -69.95 -48.70 74.75
CA GLU A 104 -70.59 -47.71 73.86
C GLU A 104 -69.74 -46.43 73.74
N ILE A 105 -69.21 -45.92 74.85
CA ILE A 105 -68.31 -44.75 74.86
C ILE A 105 -67.04 -45.03 74.04
N LYS A 106 -66.45 -46.22 74.15
CA LYS A 106 -65.31 -46.62 73.31
C LYS A 106 -65.68 -46.69 71.84
N ALA A 107 -66.77 -47.38 71.48
CA ALA A 107 -67.23 -47.50 70.09
C ALA A 107 -67.51 -46.13 69.46
N ARG A 108 -68.11 -45.20 70.22
CA ARG A 108 -68.32 -43.80 69.82
C ARG A 108 -66.99 -43.08 69.60
N ALA A 109 -66.06 -43.13 70.55
CA ALA A 109 -64.75 -42.49 70.44
C ALA A 109 -63.87 -43.07 69.31
N GLU A 110 -63.95 -44.38 69.06
CA GLU A 110 -63.27 -45.05 67.95
C GLU A 110 -63.87 -44.65 66.59
N ALA A 111 -65.19 -44.54 66.49
CA ALA A 111 -65.87 -44.04 65.29
C ALA A 111 -65.53 -42.56 65.02
N GLU A 112 -65.61 -41.69 66.04
CA GLU A 112 -65.23 -40.28 65.93
C GLU A 112 -63.74 -40.11 65.55
N GLY A 113 -62.84 -40.85 66.20
CA GLY A 113 -61.42 -40.87 65.85
C GLY A 113 -61.16 -41.40 64.44
N GLY A 114 -61.93 -42.39 63.98
CA GLY A 114 -61.95 -42.88 62.60
C GLY A 114 -62.39 -41.81 61.60
N HIS A 115 -63.48 -41.09 61.87
CA HIS A 115 -63.97 -40.00 61.04
C HIS A 115 -62.98 -38.82 60.97
N ILE A 116 -62.36 -38.43 62.09
CA ILE A 116 -61.34 -37.38 62.14
C ILE A 116 -60.11 -37.81 61.31
N ARG A 117 -59.65 -39.06 61.45
CA ARG A 117 -58.52 -39.59 60.66
C ARG A 117 -58.83 -39.63 59.17
N ALA A 118 -59.96 -40.21 58.77
CA ALA A 118 -60.37 -40.31 57.37
C ALA A 118 -60.53 -38.92 56.71
N LYS A 119 -61.05 -37.92 57.46
CA LYS A 119 -61.09 -36.53 56.99
C LYS A 119 -59.68 -35.95 56.82
N ALA A 120 -58.80 -36.09 57.81
CA ALA A 120 -57.44 -35.57 57.73
C ALA A 120 -56.63 -36.22 56.59
N GLU A 121 -56.84 -37.51 56.33
CA GLU A 121 -56.24 -38.24 55.21
C GLU A 121 -56.78 -37.76 53.85
N ALA A 122 -58.09 -37.48 53.75
CA ALA A 122 -58.69 -36.90 52.55
C ALA A 122 -58.20 -35.46 52.29
N ASP A 123 -58.20 -34.60 53.30
CA ASP A 123 -57.70 -33.22 53.22
C ASP A 123 -56.20 -33.20 52.83
N ALA A 124 -55.40 -34.10 53.41
CA ALA A 124 -53.99 -34.28 53.03
C ALA A 124 -53.82 -34.84 51.61
N GLY A 125 -54.71 -35.73 51.15
CA GLY A 125 -54.75 -36.23 49.77
C GLY A 125 -55.01 -35.11 48.76
N VAL A 126 -56.02 -34.28 49.01
CA VAL A 126 -56.33 -33.08 48.20
C VAL A 126 -55.16 -32.11 48.17
N LEU A 127 -54.47 -31.91 49.31
CA LEU A 127 -53.32 -31.01 49.37
C LEU A 127 -52.10 -31.57 48.59
N ARG A 128 -51.83 -32.87 48.68
CA ARG A 128 -50.79 -33.54 47.87
C ARG A 128 -51.07 -33.37 46.37
N GLN A 129 -52.27 -33.68 45.91
CA GLN A 129 -52.67 -33.54 44.50
C GLN A 129 -52.56 -32.09 43.99
N ARG A 130 -52.78 -31.09 44.86
CA ARG A 130 -52.57 -29.67 44.50
C ARG A 130 -51.09 -29.32 44.34
N TYR A 131 -50.23 -29.81 45.23
CA TYR A 131 -48.78 -29.58 45.11
C TYR A 131 -48.17 -30.36 43.95
N GLU A 132 -48.60 -31.59 43.70
CA GLU A 132 -48.18 -32.40 42.55
C GLU A 132 -48.46 -31.69 41.22
N LYS A 133 -49.68 -31.14 41.06
CA LYS A 133 -50.04 -30.31 39.90
C LYS A 133 -49.21 -29.03 39.81
N LEU A 134 -49.05 -28.31 40.92
CA LEU A 134 -48.25 -27.07 40.95
C LEU A 134 -46.78 -27.31 40.61
N ILE A 135 -46.20 -28.46 41.01
CA ILE A 135 -44.84 -28.86 40.64
C ILE A 135 -44.78 -29.15 39.14
N ALA A 136 -45.72 -29.94 38.60
CA ALA A 136 -45.78 -30.22 37.16
C ALA A 136 -45.95 -28.94 36.31
N GLU A 137 -46.84 -28.03 36.70
CA GLU A 137 -47.04 -26.72 36.05
C GLU A 137 -45.77 -25.85 36.09
N LEU A 138 -45.00 -25.89 37.19
CA LEU A 138 -43.74 -25.16 37.32
C LEU A 138 -42.60 -25.78 36.50
N ASP A 139 -42.54 -27.11 36.41
CA ASP A 139 -41.52 -27.81 35.63
C ASP A 139 -41.81 -27.75 34.12
N GLU A 140 -43.08 -27.83 33.70
CA GLU A 140 -43.51 -27.54 32.32
C GLU A 140 -43.14 -26.10 31.95
N ARG A 141 -43.45 -25.12 32.82
CA ARG A 141 -43.08 -23.72 32.59
C ARG A 141 -41.56 -23.52 32.53
N ARG A 142 -40.77 -24.24 33.32
CA ARG A 142 -39.30 -24.20 33.24
C ARG A 142 -38.81 -24.76 31.90
N ALA A 143 -39.31 -25.92 31.49
CA ALA A 143 -38.95 -26.53 30.21
C ALA A 143 -39.32 -25.63 29.01
N ALA A 144 -40.49 -24.98 29.06
CA ALA A 144 -40.91 -24.01 28.06
C ALA A 144 -39.95 -22.81 28.00
N MET A 145 -39.72 -22.11 29.13
CA MET A 145 -38.80 -20.95 29.17
C MET A 145 -37.36 -21.33 28.79
N GLU A 146 -36.90 -22.54 29.12
CA GLU A 146 -35.61 -23.06 28.66
C GLU A 146 -35.56 -23.29 27.14
N SER A 147 -36.63 -23.82 26.54
CA SER A 147 -36.70 -24.07 25.09
C SER A 147 -36.80 -22.76 24.29
N GLU A 148 -37.58 -21.80 24.78
CA GLU A 148 -37.64 -20.43 24.26
C GLU A 148 -36.26 -19.75 24.35
N HIS A 149 -35.59 -19.83 25.51
CA HIS A 149 -34.27 -19.24 25.69
C HIS A 149 -33.21 -19.89 24.78
N LYS A 150 -33.23 -21.23 24.62
CA LYS A 150 -32.34 -21.94 23.69
C LYS A 150 -32.57 -21.51 22.25
N SER A 151 -33.84 -21.41 21.83
CA SER A 151 -34.24 -20.95 20.48
C SER A 151 -33.83 -19.49 20.21
N VAL A 152 -33.99 -18.60 21.19
CA VAL A 152 -33.54 -17.19 21.08
C VAL A 152 -32.01 -17.09 21.02
N LEU A 153 -31.27 -17.87 21.83
CA LEU A 153 -29.80 -17.91 21.76
C LEU A 153 -29.28 -18.50 20.44
N GLU A 154 -29.95 -19.52 19.89
CA GLU A 154 -29.63 -20.12 18.59
C GLU A 154 -29.90 -19.12 17.46
N THR A 155 -31.06 -18.46 17.48
CA THR A 155 -31.40 -17.41 16.51
C THR A 155 -30.39 -16.26 16.55
N ALA A 156 -30.07 -15.74 17.74
CA ALA A 156 -29.11 -14.66 17.92
C ALA A 156 -27.67 -15.06 17.51
N ARG A 157 -27.27 -16.32 17.69
CA ARG A 157 -25.99 -16.85 17.16
C ARG A 157 -26.01 -16.90 15.63
N ASN A 158 -27.05 -17.48 15.04
CA ASN A 158 -27.21 -17.57 13.59
C ASN A 158 -27.28 -16.19 12.92
N GLU A 159 -27.82 -15.17 13.59
CA GLU A 159 -27.79 -13.78 13.14
C GLU A 159 -26.40 -13.14 13.29
N ALA A 160 -25.73 -13.33 14.43
CA ALA A 160 -24.37 -12.84 14.63
C ALA A 160 -23.37 -13.47 13.64
N GLU A 161 -23.46 -14.77 13.37
CA GLU A 161 -22.62 -15.47 12.40
C GLU A 161 -22.86 -14.97 10.97
N LYS A 162 -24.10 -14.67 10.59
CA LYS A 162 -24.41 -14.00 9.30
C LYS A 162 -23.78 -12.61 9.23
N ILE A 163 -23.98 -11.77 10.25
CA ILE A 163 -23.44 -10.41 10.29
C ILE A 163 -21.90 -10.42 10.20
N VAL A 164 -21.23 -11.34 10.91
CA VAL A 164 -19.77 -11.51 10.84
C VAL A 164 -19.34 -12.00 9.46
N SER A 165 -20.01 -13.01 8.89
CA SER A 165 -19.69 -13.54 7.56
C SER A 165 -19.90 -12.51 6.43
N GLU A 166 -20.98 -11.73 6.51
CA GLU A 166 -21.26 -10.63 5.58
C GLU A 166 -20.20 -9.52 5.71
N ALA A 167 -19.87 -9.10 6.93
CA ALA A 167 -18.85 -8.10 7.21
C ALA A 167 -17.44 -8.55 6.76
N GLU A 168 -17.06 -9.81 7.00
CA GLU A 168 -15.83 -10.39 6.47
C GLU A 168 -15.83 -10.42 4.93
N SER A 169 -16.94 -10.80 4.30
CA SER A 169 -17.03 -10.83 2.84
C SER A 169 -16.92 -9.42 2.22
N ALA A 170 -17.45 -8.40 2.89
CA ALA A 170 -17.32 -7.01 2.49
C ALA A 170 -15.89 -6.48 2.72
N ALA A 171 -15.29 -6.79 3.87
CA ALA A 171 -13.91 -6.41 4.17
C ALA A 171 -12.90 -7.02 3.19
N ARG A 172 -13.09 -8.29 2.80
CA ARG A 172 -12.29 -8.96 1.77
C ARG A 172 -12.44 -8.27 0.41
N LYS A 173 -13.66 -8.04 -0.07
CA LYS A 173 -13.90 -7.29 -1.33
C LYS A 173 -13.25 -5.91 -1.33
N ILE A 174 -13.34 -5.16 -0.23
CA ILE A 174 -12.70 -3.84 -0.09
C ILE A 174 -11.17 -3.96 -0.12
N ALA A 175 -10.59 -5.00 0.51
CA ALA A 175 -9.16 -5.27 0.43
C ALA A 175 -8.73 -5.64 -0.99
N ASP A 176 -9.44 -6.57 -1.65
CA ASP A 176 -9.19 -7.02 -3.02
C ASP A 176 -9.27 -5.83 -4.01
N GLU A 177 -10.30 -4.99 -3.90
CA GLU A 177 -10.44 -3.75 -4.69
C GLU A 177 -9.33 -2.74 -4.39
N SER A 178 -8.91 -2.60 -3.13
CA SER A 178 -7.81 -1.71 -2.74
C SER A 178 -6.45 -2.20 -3.26
N GLU A 179 -6.21 -3.51 -3.27
CA GLU A 179 -5.00 -4.11 -3.83
C GLU A 179 -4.98 -3.99 -5.36
N GLN A 180 -6.10 -4.27 -6.04
CA GLN A 180 -6.24 -4.04 -7.48
C GLN A 180 -5.97 -2.58 -7.85
N ARG A 181 -6.57 -1.61 -7.13
CA ARG A 181 -6.34 -0.18 -7.36
C ARG A 181 -4.88 0.22 -7.11
N ARG A 182 -4.20 -0.41 -6.15
CA ARG A 182 -2.76 -0.22 -5.94
C ARG A 182 -1.94 -0.74 -7.12
N VAL A 183 -2.20 -1.97 -7.55
CA VAL A 183 -1.51 -2.57 -8.71
C VAL A 183 -1.70 -1.71 -9.95
N THR A 184 -2.92 -1.26 -10.28
CA THR A 184 -3.14 -0.40 -11.45
C THR A 184 -2.44 0.96 -11.33
N VAL A 185 -2.34 1.55 -10.13
CA VAL A 185 -1.62 2.82 -9.91
C VAL A 185 -0.11 2.61 -9.97
N GLU A 186 0.40 1.47 -9.51
CA GLU A 186 1.80 1.10 -9.60
C GLU A 186 2.20 0.81 -11.07
N GLU A 187 1.35 0.12 -11.84
CA GLU A 187 1.48 -0.09 -13.30
C GLU A 187 1.42 1.23 -14.10
N ASP A 188 0.40 2.06 -13.90
CA ASP A 188 0.27 3.38 -14.55
C ASP A 188 1.47 4.29 -14.24
N PHE A 189 1.97 4.24 -13.00
CA PHE A 189 3.16 4.98 -12.60
C PHE A 189 4.43 4.46 -13.28
N GLU A 190 4.62 3.14 -13.37
CA GLU A 190 5.74 2.55 -14.11
C GLU A 190 5.69 2.90 -15.60
N ILE A 191 4.52 2.85 -16.23
CA ILE A 191 4.30 3.25 -17.62
C ILE A 191 4.62 4.73 -17.82
N ALA A 192 4.08 5.63 -16.99
CA ALA A 192 4.35 7.06 -17.05
C ALA A 192 5.83 7.40 -16.82
N MET A 193 6.49 6.70 -15.89
CA MET A 193 7.91 6.86 -15.60
C MET A 193 8.81 6.20 -16.66
N ALA A 194 8.35 5.18 -17.38
CA ALA A 194 9.03 4.64 -18.55
C ALA A 194 8.93 5.61 -19.74
N ALA A 195 7.74 6.13 -20.03
CA ALA A 195 7.52 7.14 -21.05
C ALA A 195 8.38 8.39 -20.81
N ARG A 196 8.30 8.98 -19.60
CA ARG A 196 9.10 10.16 -19.22
C ARG A 196 10.61 9.91 -19.26
N ARG A 197 11.08 8.69 -18.95
CA ARG A 197 12.50 8.31 -19.14
C ARG A 197 12.87 8.24 -20.62
N SER A 198 12.02 7.69 -21.47
CA SER A 198 12.26 7.61 -22.92
C SER A 198 12.27 8.99 -23.59
N GLU A 199 11.38 9.90 -23.18
CA GLU A 199 11.37 11.31 -23.61
C GLU A 199 12.63 12.06 -23.15
N ALA A 200 13.07 11.84 -21.90
CA ALA A 200 14.31 12.41 -21.39
C ALA A 200 15.54 11.89 -22.16
N MET A 201 15.58 10.60 -22.47
CA MET A 201 16.65 10.02 -23.31
C MET A 201 16.60 10.54 -24.74
N ALA A 202 15.41 10.67 -25.35
CA ALA A 202 15.26 11.19 -26.70
C ALA A 202 15.63 12.69 -26.82
N THR A 203 15.30 13.50 -25.81
CA THR A 203 15.68 14.91 -25.76
C THR A 203 17.18 15.10 -25.52
N LEU A 204 17.81 14.28 -24.66
CA LEU A 204 19.27 14.24 -24.52
C LEU A 204 19.96 13.77 -25.81
N ALA A 205 19.48 12.71 -26.45
CA ALA A 205 20.02 12.23 -27.72
C ALA A 205 19.89 13.28 -28.84
N SER A 206 18.78 14.02 -28.88
CA SER A 206 18.59 15.15 -29.80
C SER A 206 19.56 16.31 -29.50
N GLN A 207 19.75 16.68 -28.23
CA GLN A 207 20.75 17.69 -27.83
C GLN A 207 22.17 17.26 -28.20
N GLU A 208 22.54 15.99 -27.97
CA GLU A 208 23.81 15.43 -28.41
C GLU A 208 23.96 15.45 -29.94
N ALA A 209 22.94 15.06 -30.70
CA ALA A 209 23.00 15.03 -32.16
C ALA A 209 23.14 16.45 -32.74
N ASN A 210 22.41 17.42 -32.19
CA ASN A 210 22.52 18.83 -32.57
C ASN A 210 23.89 19.40 -32.19
N SER A 211 24.40 19.11 -30.98
CA SER A 211 25.72 19.55 -30.54
C SER A 211 26.86 18.97 -31.39
N LYS A 212 26.79 17.66 -31.73
CA LYS A 212 27.72 17.00 -32.65
C LYS A 212 27.61 17.59 -34.07
N GLY A 213 26.40 17.75 -34.59
CA GLY A 213 26.17 18.35 -35.90
C GLY A 213 26.66 19.80 -36.02
N GLU A 214 26.53 20.61 -34.96
CA GLU A 214 27.14 21.93 -34.89
C GLU A 214 28.67 21.87 -34.78
N ALA A 215 29.22 20.93 -34.02
CA ALA A 215 30.68 20.75 -33.91
C ALA A 215 31.28 20.34 -35.27
N ASP A 216 30.68 19.36 -35.95
CA ASP A 216 31.05 18.92 -37.29
C ASP A 216 30.85 20.03 -38.34
N ARG A 217 29.89 20.94 -38.12
CA ARG A 217 29.72 22.14 -38.94
C ARG A 217 30.86 23.13 -38.71
N ARG A 218 31.15 23.50 -37.46
CA ARG A 218 32.24 24.43 -37.11
C ARG A 218 33.60 23.87 -37.53
N LEU A 219 33.82 22.56 -37.44
CA LEU A 219 35.03 21.88 -37.92
C LEU A 219 35.14 21.95 -39.46
N ARG A 220 34.04 21.80 -40.21
CA ARG A 220 34.05 21.98 -41.67
C ARG A 220 34.28 23.44 -42.07
N GLU A 221 33.58 24.38 -41.44
CA GLU A 221 33.75 25.82 -41.70
C GLU A 221 35.20 26.25 -41.39
N ALA A 222 35.77 25.85 -40.26
CA ALA A 222 37.17 26.10 -39.91
C ALA A 222 38.17 25.36 -40.83
N ALA A 223 37.85 24.15 -41.30
CA ALA A 223 38.68 23.43 -42.26
C ALA A 223 38.68 24.07 -43.66
N GLU A 224 37.53 24.60 -44.10
CA GLU A 224 37.39 25.41 -45.30
C GLU A 224 38.13 26.74 -45.17
N GLU A 225 37.98 27.47 -44.07
CA GLU A 225 38.72 28.71 -43.81
C GLU A 225 40.23 28.45 -43.77
N ALA A 226 40.67 27.40 -43.07
CA ALA A 226 42.08 27.01 -43.06
C ALA A 226 42.55 26.55 -44.45
N ALA A 227 41.69 25.99 -45.30
CA ALA A 227 42.01 25.69 -46.69
C ALA A 227 42.11 26.96 -47.55
N ARG A 228 41.21 27.94 -47.37
CA ARG A 228 41.27 29.25 -48.02
C ARG A 228 42.52 30.03 -47.61
N VAL A 229 42.88 30.02 -46.33
CA VAL A 229 44.12 30.65 -45.81
C VAL A 229 45.36 29.93 -46.34
N ARG A 230 45.40 28.59 -46.35
CA ARG A 230 46.50 27.84 -46.98
C ARG A 230 46.60 28.11 -48.49
N ALA A 231 45.48 28.23 -49.19
CA ALA A 231 45.46 28.58 -50.61
C ALA A 231 45.93 30.02 -50.86
N ALA A 232 45.50 30.99 -50.04
CA ALA A 232 45.96 32.37 -50.08
C ALA A 232 47.48 32.45 -49.86
N ILE A 233 47.99 31.83 -48.78
CA ILE A 233 49.43 31.73 -48.50
C ILE A 233 50.17 31.04 -49.64
N ALA A 234 49.63 29.98 -50.24
CA ALA A 234 50.25 29.32 -51.40
C ALA A 234 50.28 30.23 -52.64
N THR A 235 49.23 31.04 -52.88
CA THR A 235 49.24 32.04 -53.95
C THR A 235 50.21 33.19 -53.66
N GLU A 236 50.29 33.69 -52.43
CA GLU A 236 51.26 34.71 -52.02
C GLU A 236 52.70 34.20 -52.08
N GLN A 237 52.95 32.95 -51.69
CA GLN A 237 54.24 32.30 -51.87
C GLN A 237 54.57 32.11 -53.36
N THR A 238 53.58 31.80 -54.19
CA THR A 238 53.78 31.66 -55.65
C THR A 238 54.06 33.02 -56.30
N THR A 239 53.31 34.07 -55.97
CA THR A 239 53.52 35.41 -56.51
C THR A 239 54.81 36.02 -55.98
N SER A 240 55.08 35.98 -54.67
CA SER A 240 56.33 36.48 -54.08
C SER A 240 57.57 35.71 -54.57
N LYS A 241 57.46 34.38 -54.82
CA LYS A 241 58.52 33.60 -55.48
C LYS A 241 58.68 34.01 -56.93
N ALA A 242 57.61 34.17 -57.72
CA ALA A 242 57.69 34.64 -59.10
C ALA A 242 58.26 36.06 -59.20
N ASP A 243 57.93 36.92 -58.22
CA ASP A 243 58.47 38.26 -58.03
C ASP A 243 59.96 38.24 -57.66
N ALA A 244 60.39 37.31 -56.79
CA ALA A 244 61.79 37.10 -56.44
C ALA A 244 62.58 36.55 -57.63
N GLU A 245 62.05 35.54 -58.34
CA GLU A 245 62.61 35.01 -59.59
C GLU A 245 62.63 36.06 -60.71
N ARG A 246 61.70 37.03 -60.73
CA ARG A 246 61.75 38.17 -61.64
C ARG A 246 62.85 39.14 -61.24
N ARG A 247 62.93 39.58 -59.98
CA ARG A 247 64.02 40.45 -59.50
C ARG A 247 65.40 39.82 -59.68
N VAL A 248 65.53 38.51 -59.47
CA VAL A 248 66.76 37.75 -59.73
C VAL A 248 67.06 37.74 -61.24
N ARG A 249 66.08 37.47 -62.11
CA ARG A 249 66.28 37.57 -63.57
C ARG A 249 66.70 38.97 -64.00
N GLU A 250 65.94 40.00 -63.62
CA GLU A 250 66.24 41.42 -63.87
C GLU A 250 67.67 41.78 -63.41
N ALA A 251 68.07 41.39 -62.19
CA ALA A 251 69.41 41.62 -61.67
C ALA A 251 70.50 40.83 -62.41
N THR A 252 70.25 39.58 -62.81
CA THR A 252 71.20 38.80 -63.63
C THR A 252 71.33 39.33 -65.05
N GLU A 253 70.24 39.83 -65.65
CA GLU A 253 70.27 40.51 -66.95
C GLU A 253 71.02 41.84 -66.86
N GLU A 254 70.77 42.63 -65.81
CA GLU A 254 71.47 43.90 -65.59
C GLU A 254 72.97 43.67 -65.30
N ALA A 255 73.32 42.64 -64.54
CA ALA A 255 74.70 42.20 -64.35
C ALA A 255 75.33 41.70 -65.66
N ASN A 256 74.60 40.96 -66.49
CA ASN A 256 75.08 40.50 -67.79
C ASN A 256 75.23 41.65 -68.79
N ARG A 257 74.35 42.65 -68.77
CA ARG A 257 74.49 43.92 -69.51
C ARG A 257 75.76 44.63 -69.07
N ARG A 258 75.93 44.94 -67.78
CA ARG A 258 77.17 45.55 -67.24
C ARG A 258 78.44 44.78 -67.63
N ARG A 259 78.40 43.44 -67.66
CA ARG A 259 79.52 42.61 -68.13
C ARG A 259 79.73 42.73 -69.64
N HIS A 260 78.68 42.75 -70.45
CA HIS A 260 78.76 42.93 -71.89
C HIS A 260 79.26 44.32 -72.27
N ASP A 261 78.76 45.37 -71.61
CA ASP A 261 79.20 46.76 -71.77
C ASP A 261 80.68 46.89 -71.40
N SER A 262 81.08 46.36 -70.24
CA SER A 262 82.49 46.35 -69.79
C SER A 262 83.42 45.54 -70.69
N ILE A 263 82.96 44.41 -71.24
CA ILE A 263 83.70 43.65 -72.26
C ILE A 263 83.84 44.47 -73.54
N THR A 264 82.78 45.17 -73.97
CA THR A 264 82.75 46.00 -75.18
C THR A 264 83.74 47.18 -75.04
N GLU A 265 83.70 47.92 -73.92
CA GLU A 265 84.69 48.96 -73.61
C GLU A 265 86.12 48.42 -73.56
N ALA A 266 86.34 47.24 -72.97
CA ALA A 266 87.65 46.61 -72.93
C ALA A 266 88.15 46.25 -74.34
N THR A 267 87.29 45.68 -75.19
CA THR A 267 87.64 45.39 -76.60
C THR A 267 87.88 46.65 -77.42
N ALA A 268 87.13 47.73 -77.19
CA ALA A 268 87.34 49.02 -77.84
C ALA A 268 88.72 49.61 -77.49
N ARG A 269 89.10 49.61 -76.19
CA ARG A 269 90.44 50.05 -75.75
C ARG A 269 91.57 49.17 -76.31
N ILE A 270 91.35 47.86 -76.44
CA ILE A 270 92.33 46.94 -77.07
C ILE A 270 92.48 47.24 -78.56
N GLN A 271 91.38 47.52 -79.28
CA GLN A 271 91.42 47.92 -80.69
C GLN A 271 92.13 49.27 -80.86
N GLU A 272 91.77 50.28 -80.06
CA GLU A 272 92.38 51.62 -80.09
C GLU A 272 93.90 51.56 -79.84
N ALA A 273 94.35 50.81 -78.81
CA ALA A 273 95.77 50.60 -78.54
C ALA A 273 96.49 49.81 -79.65
N THR A 274 95.79 48.88 -80.31
CA THR A 274 96.33 48.11 -81.45
C THR A 274 96.48 49.00 -82.69
N ASP A 275 95.52 49.87 -82.96
CA ASP A 275 95.58 50.83 -84.08
C ASP A 275 96.60 51.93 -83.85
N GLU A 276 96.78 52.41 -82.62
CA GLU A 276 97.93 53.27 -82.29
C GLU A 276 99.28 52.55 -82.51
N SER A 277 99.39 51.28 -82.10
CA SER A 277 100.61 50.48 -82.30
C SER A 277 100.93 50.33 -83.80
N ASN A 278 99.92 49.96 -84.60
CA ASN A 278 100.02 49.87 -86.05
C ASN A 278 100.39 51.23 -86.70
N ARG A 279 99.89 52.35 -86.16
CA ARG A 279 100.21 53.70 -86.63
C ARG A 279 101.68 54.05 -86.37
N ARG A 280 102.17 53.84 -85.15
CA ARG A 280 103.59 54.05 -84.77
C ARG A 280 104.55 53.18 -85.60
N VAL A 281 104.18 51.93 -85.88
CA VAL A 281 104.97 51.03 -86.74
C VAL A 281 105.05 51.53 -88.19
N ARG A 282 103.94 52.05 -88.76
CA ARG A 282 103.93 52.64 -90.11
C ARG A 282 104.81 53.89 -90.17
N GLU A 283 104.65 54.81 -89.22
CA GLU A 283 105.43 56.05 -89.13
C GLU A 283 106.94 55.77 -89.05
N ALA A 284 107.36 54.83 -88.19
CA ALA A 284 108.75 54.40 -88.08
C ALA A 284 109.29 53.74 -89.37
N THR A 285 108.45 52.95 -90.06
CA THR A 285 108.81 52.29 -91.33
C THR A 285 109.00 53.32 -92.46
N GLU A 286 108.15 54.33 -92.54
CA GLU A 286 108.33 55.44 -93.48
C GLU A 286 109.59 56.23 -93.19
N GLU A 287 109.88 56.53 -91.92
CA GLU A 287 111.09 57.29 -91.56
C GLU A 287 112.38 56.51 -91.88
N ALA A 288 112.38 55.19 -91.68
CA ALA A 288 113.46 54.31 -92.10
C ALA A 288 113.67 54.33 -93.63
N ASN A 289 112.59 54.24 -94.42
CA ASN A 289 112.64 54.30 -95.89
C ASN A 289 113.12 55.65 -96.42
N ARG A 290 112.79 56.76 -95.75
CA ARG A 290 113.32 58.10 -96.08
C ARG A 290 114.84 58.15 -95.85
N ARG A 291 115.35 57.58 -94.75
CA ARG A 291 116.80 57.52 -94.44
C ARG A 291 117.58 56.65 -95.42
N THR A 292 117.09 55.46 -95.78
CA THR A 292 117.77 54.59 -96.76
C THR A 292 117.78 55.20 -98.16
N THR A 293 116.69 55.82 -98.61
CA THR A 293 116.63 56.50 -99.91
C THR A 293 117.67 57.63 -100.01
N ALA A 294 117.79 58.46 -98.97
CA ALA A 294 118.78 59.54 -98.90
C ALA A 294 120.24 59.04 -98.84
N ALA A 295 120.48 57.86 -98.25
CA ALA A 295 121.79 57.22 -98.25
C ALA A 295 122.18 56.70 -99.65
N THR A 296 121.28 56.01 -100.35
CA THR A 296 121.52 55.50 -101.71
C THR A 296 121.86 56.63 -102.68
N GLN A 297 121.11 57.73 -102.64
CA GLN A 297 121.38 58.91 -103.48
C GLN A 297 122.78 59.50 -103.26
N ARG A 298 123.28 59.52 -102.00
CA ARG A 298 124.66 59.94 -101.71
C ARG A 298 125.71 58.97 -102.24
N VAL A 299 125.46 57.66 -102.18
CA VAL A 299 126.39 56.64 -102.73
C VAL A 299 126.52 56.77 -104.25
N ASP A 300 125.42 57.01 -104.96
CA ASP A 300 125.46 57.12 -106.43
C ASP A 300 126.05 58.45 -106.91
N GLN A 301 125.92 59.54 -106.15
CA GLN A 301 126.69 60.77 -106.39
C GLN A 301 128.21 60.53 -106.31
N LEU A 302 128.67 59.78 -105.30
CA LEU A 302 130.08 59.42 -105.14
C LEU A 302 130.59 58.47 -106.24
N ARG A 303 129.78 57.49 -106.67
CA ARG A 303 130.10 56.61 -107.81
C ARG A 303 130.29 57.39 -109.10
N ASN A 304 129.46 58.39 -109.38
CA ASN A 304 129.57 59.22 -110.57
C ASN A 304 130.84 60.10 -110.59
N LEU A 305 131.25 60.64 -109.44
CA LEU A 305 132.53 61.37 -109.31
C LEU A 305 133.73 60.46 -109.56
N ARG A 306 133.75 59.26 -108.94
CA ARG A 306 134.80 58.26 -109.12
C ARG A 306 134.94 57.84 -110.59
N ASN A 307 133.82 57.62 -111.29
CA ASN A 307 133.83 57.18 -112.69
C ASN A 307 134.37 58.26 -113.65
N ARG A 308 134.21 59.57 -113.34
CA ARG A 308 134.85 60.65 -114.13
C ARG A 308 136.38 60.62 -114.00
N LEU A 309 136.89 60.51 -112.78
CA LEU A 309 138.33 60.47 -112.51
C LEU A 309 139.01 59.25 -113.15
N SER A 310 138.36 58.08 -113.15
CA SER A 310 138.91 56.89 -113.81
C SER A 310 138.96 56.99 -115.34
N HIS A 311 138.00 57.68 -115.98
CA HIS A 311 138.03 57.89 -117.44
C HIS A 311 139.18 58.81 -117.87
N GLN A 312 139.46 59.87 -117.10
CA GLN A 312 140.57 60.78 -117.41
C GLN A 312 141.95 60.13 -117.20
N LEU A 313 142.06 59.11 -116.35
CA LEU A 313 143.30 58.34 -116.13
C LEU A 313 143.41 57.07 -116.99
N HIS A 314 142.35 56.62 -117.66
CA HIS A 314 142.44 55.55 -118.67
C HIS A 314 142.93 56.09 -120.03
N ASN A 315 142.79 57.40 -120.29
CA ASN A 315 143.40 58.11 -121.42
C ASN A 315 144.89 58.48 -121.21
N VAL A 316 145.58 57.80 -120.29
CA VAL A 316 147.05 57.72 -120.26
C VAL A 316 147.47 56.60 -121.26
N ARG A 317 148.68 56.06 -121.12
CA ARG A 317 149.07 54.68 -121.50
C ARG A 317 149.18 54.35 -123.01
N THR A 318 148.26 54.75 -123.87
CA THR A 318 148.14 54.21 -125.24
C THR A 318 149.01 54.93 -126.30
N ALA A 319 150.03 55.70 -125.88
CA ALA A 319 150.87 56.49 -126.81
C ALA A 319 152.37 56.58 -126.47
N LEU A 320 152.82 56.15 -125.29
CA LEU A 320 154.25 55.97 -124.96
C LEU A 320 154.45 54.68 -124.17
N GLN A 321 154.38 53.58 -124.91
CA GLN A 321 154.74 52.23 -124.49
C GLN A 321 156.21 51.98 -124.86
N GLU A 322 157.16 52.50 -124.08
CA GLU A 322 158.57 52.10 -124.14
C GLU A 322 159.15 51.86 -122.74
N VAL A 323 159.74 50.67 -122.57
CA VAL A 323 160.79 50.28 -121.60
C VAL A 323 160.50 50.55 -120.09
N VAL A 324 160.07 49.62 -119.21
CA VAL A 324 160.57 48.26 -118.79
C VAL A 324 161.88 48.35 -117.95
N PRO A 325 162.04 47.72 -116.75
CA PRO A 325 161.07 47.13 -115.79
C PRO A 325 161.42 47.22 -114.24
N LEU A 326 160.53 46.64 -113.39
CA LEU A 326 160.71 45.84 -112.12
C LEU A 326 161.65 46.24 -110.91
N LEU A 327 161.10 46.27 -109.66
CA LEU A 327 161.38 45.36 -108.48
C LEU A 327 160.89 45.86 -107.05
N ASP A 328 160.10 45.04 -106.34
CA ASP A 328 160.09 44.68 -104.87
C ASP A 328 159.58 45.60 -103.66
N PRO A 329 159.24 45.06 -102.42
CA PRO A 329 157.93 45.33 -101.72
C PRO A 329 157.82 45.45 -100.11
N VAL A 330 156.58 45.28 -99.52
CA VAL A 330 156.04 44.80 -98.15
C VAL A 330 155.60 45.65 -96.87
N ASP A 331 154.35 45.37 -96.36
CA ASP A 331 153.67 45.08 -95.01
C ASP A 331 153.28 45.97 -93.71
N GLU A 332 152.07 45.68 -93.12
CA GLU A 332 151.42 45.70 -91.70
C GLU A 332 151.34 46.93 -90.67
N GLU A 333 150.54 47.06 -89.54
CA GLU A 333 149.11 46.70 -89.08
C GLU A 333 148.65 47.33 -87.65
N LYS A 334 147.31 47.36 -87.29
CA LYS A 334 146.56 47.45 -85.94
C LYS A 334 146.64 48.67 -84.93
N PRO A 335 145.92 48.79 -83.73
CA PRO A 335 144.51 48.50 -83.24
C PRO A 335 143.74 49.45 -82.17
N ALA A 336 142.37 49.48 -82.18
CA ALA A 336 141.25 49.40 -81.13
C ALA A 336 140.93 50.24 -79.79
N ALA A 337 139.61 50.62 -79.60
CA ALA A 337 138.65 50.61 -78.39
C ALA A 337 138.64 51.67 -77.18
N PRO A 338 137.67 51.74 -76.18
CA PRO A 338 136.16 51.95 -76.15
C PRO A 338 135.43 52.77 -74.95
N ALA A 339 134.10 53.13 -75.09
CA ALA A 339 132.92 53.13 -74.11
C ALA A 339 132.44 54.21 -73.01
N GLN A 340 131.08 54.44 -72.94
CA GLN A 340 130.08 54.76 -71.82
C GLN A 340 129.64 56.16 -71.19
N ALA A 341 128.28 56.38 -71.07
CA ALA A 341 127.42 57.19 -70.11
C ALA A 341 127.48 58.78 -70.05
N PRO A 342 126.72 59.59 -69.22
CA PRO A 342 125.49 59.47 -68.35
C PRO A 342 124.45 60.70 -68.29
N ALA A 343 123.42 60.69 -67.38
CA ALA A 343 122.72 61.84 -66.65
C ALA A 343 121.67 62.80 -67.35
N GLN A 344 120.79 63.68 -66.74
CA GLN A 344 120.10 63.90 -65.41
C GLN A 344 118.88 64.92 -65.48
N ALA A 345 118.23 65.32 -64.35
CA ALA A 345 117.02 66.20 -64.20
C ALA A 345 117.35 67.70 -63.81
N PRO A 346 116.48 68.67 -63.32
CA PRO A 346 115.28 68.54 -62.41
C PRO A 346 114.11 69.62 -62.41
N ALA A 347 113.05 69.33 -61.61
CA ALA A 347 112.26 70.22 -60.69
C ALA A 347 111.08 71.20 -61.07
N GLN A 348 110.02 71.10 -60.24
CA GLN A 348 108.89 72.03 -59.87
C GLN A 348 107.69 72.32 -60.81
N GLY A 349 106.44 72.15 -60.30
CA GLY A 349 105.22 72.76 -60.88
C GLY A 349 103.83 72.10 -60.67
N GLN A 350 103.25 72.14 -59.45
CA GLN A 350 101.80 72.02 -59.10
C GLN A 350 100.89 70.86 -59.62
N GLY A 351 100.11 70.24 -58.70
CA GLY A 351 98.69 69.90 -58.94
C GLY A 351 98.19 68.45 -58.81
N GLY A 352 97.40 68.15 -57.76
CA GLY A 352 96.26 67.22 -57.83
C GLY A 352 96.27 65.88 -57.07
N ALA A 353 95.28 65.69 -56.18
CA ALA A 353 94.63 64.42 -55.79
C ALA A 353 95.44 63.40 -54.90
N PRO A 354 94.86 62.27 -54.42
CA PRO A 354 93.86 62.28 -53.31
C PRO A 354 93.93 61.10 -52.29
N VAL A 355 93.19 61.21 -51.15
CA VAL A 355 92.64 60.08 -50.31
C VAL A 355 93.70 59.19 -49.57
N PRO A 356 93.39 58.37 -48.53
CA PRO A 356 92.21 58.22 -47.63
C PRO A 356 92.52 58.68 -46.17
N ALA A 357 91.77 58.38 -45.09
CA ALA A 357 90.33 58.37 -44.74
C ALA A 357 90.18 57.75 -43.32
N GLN A 358 89.11 58.07 -42.56
CA GLN A 358 88.82 57.65 -41.15
C GLN A 358 89.71 58.26 -40.03
N PRO A 359 89.27 58.30 -38.74
CA PRO A 359 87.90 58.15 -38.17
C PRO A 359 87.49 59.18 -37.08
N ALA A 360 86.25 59.00 -36.59
CA ALA A 360 85.77 59.22 -35.20
C ALA A 360 85.35 60.62 -34.68
N GLN A 361 84.07 60.69 -34.24
CA GLN A 361 83.61 61.33 -32.99
C GLN A 361 82.23 60.75 -32.58
N ALA A 362 81.80 60.98 -31.34
CA ALA A 362 80.52 60.51 -30.73
C ALA A 362 79.69 61.73 -30.23
N PRO A 363 78.50 61.61 -29.58
CA PRO A 363 78.26 60.90 -28.30
C PRO A 363 76.88 60.19 -28.15
N GLN A 364 76.53 59.84 -26.90
CA GLN A 364 75.36 59.08 -26.41
C GLN A 364 74.17 60.03 -26.02
N PRO A 365 73.13 59.70 -25.19
CA PRO A 365 72.75 58.42 -24.52
C PRO A 365 71.24 58.05 -24.43
N GLY A 366 70.96 56.86 -23.86
CA GLY A 366 69.66 56.56 -23.22
C GLY A 366 69.33 55.06 -23.04
N PRO A 367 69.60 54.46 -21.86
CA PRO A 367 68.58 53.58 -21.26
C PRO A 367 68.53 53.57 -19.72
N ALA A 368 67.33 53.37 -19.16
CA ALA A 368 67.05 53.00 -17.76
C ALA A 368 65.63 52.38 -17.68
N ARG A 369 65.27 51.47 -16.78
CA ARG A 369 65.99 50.69 -15.74
C ARG A 369 65.16 49.41 -15.45
N PRO A 370 65.74 48.29 -14.94
CA PRO A 370 64.97 47.09 -14.57
C PRO A 370 64.65 47.03 -13.06
N ALA A 371 63.69 46.18 -12.65
CA ALA A 371 63.75 45.40 -11.40
C ALA A 371 62.58 44.40 -11.24
N ALA A 372 62.91 43.23 -10.69
CA ALA A 372 62.10 42.39 -9.81
C ALA A 372 63.00 42.08 -8.58
N PRO A 373 62.71 41.15 -7.62
CA PRO A 373 61.54 40.27 -7.43
C PRO A 373 61.10 40.20 -5.92
N GLN A 374 60.48 39.07 -5.53
CA GLN A 374 60.39 38.44 -4.18
C GLN A 374 59.14 38.68 -3.30
N ALA A 375 58.75 37.56 -2.66
CA ALA A 375 57.91 37.43 -1.46
C ALA A 375 58.78 36.77 -0.35
N PRO A 376 58.36 36.68 0.94
CA PRO A 376 57.46 35.56 1.33
C PRO A 376 56.57 35.75 2.60
N ALA A 377 55.70 34.75 2.83
CA ALA A 377 55.30 34.13 4.12
C ALA A 377 54.58 34.90 5.28
N GLN A 378 53.38 34.39 5.59
CA GLN A 378 52.85 33.97 6.92
C GLN A 378 52.69 34.96 8.10
N ALA A 379 51.45 35.05 8.63
CA ALA A 379 51.12 35.19 10.06
C ALA A 379 49.64 34.78 10.33
N GLN A 380 49.22 34.63 11.60
CA GLN A 380 47.88 34.17 12.02
C GLN A 380 47.18 35.12 13.02
N GLY A 381 45.84 35.05 13.06
CA GLY A 381 44.97 35.56 14.13
C GLY A 381 44.46 37.00 13.97
N ALA A 382 43.50 37.50 14.77
CA ALA A 382 42.41 36.88 15.54
C ALA A 382 41.58 38.01 16.21
N GLN A 383 40.24 37.88 16.29
CA GLN A 383 39.33 38.68 17.15
C GLN A 383 39.20 40.20 16.80
N ALA A 384 38.10 40.94 17.09
CA ALA A 384 36.74 40.57 17.54
C ALA A 384 35.67 41.69 17.33
N ALA A 385 34.42 41.26 17.08
CA ALA A 385 33.15 41.78 17.64
C ALA A 385 32.67 43.23 17.31
N PRO A 386 31.50 43.70 17.81
CA PRO A 386 30.18 43.25 17.32
C PRO A 386 29.11 44.36 17.14
N ALA A 387 27.97 44.03 16.50
CA ALA A 387 26.69 44.75 16.63
C ALA A 387 25.48 43.80 16.44
N ALA A 388 24.36 44.12 17.10
CA ALA A 388 23.08 43.37 17.13
C ALA A 388 21.95 44.34 17.56
N PRO A 389 20.65 43.96 17.73
CA PRO A 389 20.00 42.66 17.49
C PRO A 389 18.68 42.76 16.67
N ASN A 390 18.01 41.61 16.39
CA ASN A 390 16.57 41.45 16.66
C ASN A 390 16.08 39.99 16.52
N LYS A 391 15.08 39.62 17.34
CA LYS A 391 14.31 38.36 17.32
C LYS A 391 13.04 38.57 18.17
N PRO A 392 11.86 38.03 17.80
CA PRO A 392 11.36 36.79 18.43
C PRO A 392 10.53 35.92 17.43
N ALA A 393 10.02 34.73 17.76
CA ALA A 393 10.40 33.66 18.69
C ALA A 393 9.71 32.35 18.22
N GLN A 394 10.11 31.19 18.74
CA GLN A 394 9.42 29.91 18.54
C GLN A 394 9.21 29.23 19.90
N ALA A 395 8.12 28.47 20.04
CA ALA A 395 7.81 27.65 21.21
C ALA A 395 7.66 26.17 20.79
N PRO A 396 8.24 25.20 21.53
CA PRO A 396 8.11 23.77 21.25
C PRO A 396 6.89 23.15 21.97
N ALA A 397 6.49 21.95 21.53
CA ALA A 397 5.46 21.14 22.19
C ALA A 397 5.95 19.68 22.35
N PRO A 398 5.63 19.02 23.49
CA PRO A 398 5.73 17.57 23.57
C PRO A 398 4.52 16.87 24.25
N GLN A 399 3.91 15.94 23.50
CA GLN A 399 3.40 14.64 23.96
C GLN A 399 2.27 14.61 25.04
N ALA A 400 1.84 13.41 25.44
CA ALA A 400 0.48 13.12 25.90
C ALA A 400 0.39 12.06 27.03
N ALA A 401 -0.86 11.72 27.41
CA ALA A 401 -1.29 10.69 28.38
C ALA A 401 -1.22 11.09 29.88
N PRO A 402 -1.96 10.43 30.81
CA PRO A 402 -2.73 9.19 30.64
C PRO A 402 -4.21 9.21 31.13
N SER A 403 -4.80 8.01 31.03
CA SER A 403 -6.19 7.59 31.30
C SER A 403 -6.72 7.83 32.73
N ALA A 404 -8.04 7.69 32.89
CA ALA A 404 -8.75 7.80 34.18
C ALA A 404 -9.22 6.44 34.72
N GLN A 405 -9.00 6.18 36.03
CA GLN A 405 -9.78 5.24 36.82
C GLN A 405 -9.53 5.39 38.33
N ASN A 406 -10.51 5.89 39.11
CA ASN A 406 -10.98 5.26 40.36
C ASN A 406 -12.13 6.01 41.08
N LYS A 407 -12.89 5.22 41.83
CA LYS A 407 -13.84 5.55 42.93
C LYS A 407 -13.35 4.75 44.18
N PRO A 408 -13.95 4.78 45.39
CA PRO A 408 -15.13 5.53 45.86
C PRO A 408 -15.00 6.24 47.24
N ALA A 409 -15.85 7.24 47.48
CA ALA A 409 -16.51 7.62 48.76
C ALA A 409 -17.48 8.78 48.40
N GLN A 410 -18.78 8.83 48.68
CA GLN A 410 -19.61 8.54 49.88
C GLN A 410 -19.64 9.68 50.91
N GLY A 411 -20.72 10.47 50.89
CA GLY A 411 -21.24 11.18 52.07
C GLY A 411 -21.05 12.71 52.13
N SER A 412 -22.05 13.47 51.71
CA SER A 412 -22.68 14.57 52.50
C SER A 412 -23.81 15.26 51.71
N GLN A 413 -24.56 16.15 52.38
CA GLN A 413 -25.82 16.75 51.91
C GLN A 413 -25.60 18.20 51.42
N GLY A 414 -26.42 18.70 50.48
CA GLY A 414 -26.29 20.10 50.03
C GLY A 414 -27.32 20.57 48.99
N GLN A 415 -28.49 20.99 49.46
CA GLN A 415 -29.38 22.06 48.94
C GLN A 415 -29.52 22.34 47.42
N SER A 416 -30.77 22.34 46.96
CA SER A 416 -31.23 23.08 45.76
C SER A 416 -31.04 24.60 45.91
N PRO A 417 -31.04 25.38 44.82
CA PRO A 417 -32.28 26.12 44.51
C PRO A 417 -32.64 26.21 43.01
N GLN A 418 -33.69 26.99 42.72
CA GLN A 418 -34.39 27.12 41.44
C GLN A 418 -33.55 27.81 40.34
N GLY A 419 -33.78 27.43 39.07
CA GLY A 419 -33.24 28.08 37.87
C GLY A 419 -34.30 28.16 36.77
N GLN A 420 -34.85 29.37 36.59
CA GLN A 420 -36.00 29.71 35.73
C GLN A 420 -35.83 29.34 34.25
N ALA A 421 -36.95 29.13 33.56
CA ALA A 421 -36.99 28.99 32.11
C ALA A 421 -36.91 30.36 31.39
N SER A 422 -36.02 30.47 30.41
CA SER A 422 -36.05 31.55 29.41
C SER A 422 -35.31 31.17 28.12
N GLN A 423 -36.07 30.89 27.06
CA GLN A 423 -35.62 31.05 25.69
C GLN A 423 -36.86 31.37 24.84
N GLY A 424 -36.80 32.47 24.09
CA GLY A 424 -37.94 32.99 23.35
C GLY A 424 -37.65 33.10 21.85
N GLN A 425 -38.74 33.20 21.09
CA GLN A 425 -38.86 34.02 19.89
C GLN A 425 -37.72 33.91 18.84
N ALA A 426 -37.91 33.00 17.88
CA ALA A 426 -37.55 33.28 16.49
C ALA A 426 -38.84 33.66 15.74
N SER A 427 -38.82 34.79 15.02
CA SER A 427 -40.03 35.40 14.44
C SER A 427 -40.12 35.21 12.93
N GLN A 428 -41.34 34.93 12.47
CA GLN A 428 -41.96 35.35 11.20
C GLN A 428 -41.10 35.42 9.91
N ALA A 429 -41.50 34.63 8.91
CA ALA A 429 -41.51 35.06 7.51
C ALA A 429 -42.82 34.64 6.83
N GLN A 430 -43.59 35.63 6.38
CA GLN A 430 -44.74 35.51 5.46
C GLN A 430 -44.24 35.57 4.01
N ALA A 431 -44.98 35.24 2.94
CA ALA A 431 -46.16 34.40 2.71
C ALA A 431 -46.37 34.29 1.17
N SER A 432 -47.27 33.43 0.68
CA SER A 432 -47.90 33.59 -0.65
C SER A 432 -49.21 32.80 -0.78
N GLN A 433 -50.12 33.33 -1.59
CA GLN A 433 -51.49 32.87 -1.91
C GLN A 433 -51.57 32.59 -3.45
N ALA A 434 -52.55 31.91 -4.05
CA ALA A 434 -53.53 30.91 -3.58
C ALA A 434 -54.05 30.04 -4.78
N PRO A 435 -55.34 29.98 -5.17
CA PRO A 435 -56.15 28.75 -5.00
C PRO A 435 -56.84 28.17 -6.27
N ALA A 436 -57.31 26.91 -6.21
CA ALA A 436 -58.54 26.45 -6.91
C ALA A 436 -59.08 25.06 -6.47
N GLN A 437 -60.40 25.00 -6.23
CA GLN A 437 -61.37 23.92 -6.54
C GLN A 437 -61.16 22.45 -6.10
N ALA A 438 -61.66 22.15 -4.89
CA ALA A 438 -62.78 21.24 -4.60
C ALA A 438 -63.00 19.91 -5.38
N SER A 439 -63.11 18.81 -4.60
CA SER A 439 -64.15 17.78 -4.76
C SER A 439 -64.47 17.12 -3.42
N GLN A 440 -65.71 16.64 -3.22
CA GLN A 440 -66.19 16.04 -1.97
C GLN A 440 -66.48 14.55 -2.15
N ALA A 441 -65.96 13.69 -1.26
CA ALA A 441 -66.45 12.32 -1.07
C ALA A 441 -66.10 11.77 0.34
N GLN A 442 -67.15 11.64 1.16
CA GLN A 442 -67.36 10.77 2.33
C GLN A 442 -66.16 10.04 3.00
N SER A 443 -65.95 10.35 4.28
CA SER A 443 -65.20 9.55 5.28
C SER A 443 -65.96 8.27 5.70
N PRO A 444 -65.32 7.32 6.44
CA PRO A 444 -65.27 7.46 7.90
C PRO A 444 -63.94 7.11 8.59
N GLN A 445 -63.37 8.11 9.23
CA GLN A 445 -62.81 8.15 10.60
C GLN A 445 -62.72 6.82 11.39
N VAL A 446 -61.54 6.56 11.97
CA VAL A 446 -61.29 5.46 12.94
C VAL A 446 -60.58 6.00 14.19
N ASP A 447 -61.35 6.59 15.11
CA ASP A 447 -60.86 6.98 16.44
C ASP A 447 -60.97 5.80 17.43
N GLY A 448 -59.85 5.42 18.06
CA GLY A 448 -59.80 4.36 19.07
C GLY A 448 -60.06 4.89 20.49
N PRO A 449 -61.14 4.46 21.20
CA PRO A 449 -61.52 5.05 22.48
C PRO A 449 -60.84 4.43 23.71
N THR A 450 -60.55 5.27 24.70
CA THR A 450 -59.98 4.90 26.01
C THR A 450 -60.93 4.05 26.87
N ALA A 451 -60.48 2.89 27.37
CA ALA A 451 -61.29 2.01 28.22
C ALA A 451 -60.57 1.42 29.46
N LYS A 452 -60.67 2.16 30.58
CA LYS A 452 -61.01 1.66 31.94
C LYS A 452 -60.26 0.43 32.50
N LEU A 453 -59.26 0.69 33.34
CA LEU A 453 -58.85 -0.22 34.42
C LEU A 453 -59.99 -0.35 35.46
N ALA A 454 -60.39 -1.58 35.78
CA ALA A 454 -61.44 -1.86 36.77
C ALA A 454 -60.88 -1.94 38.21
N ARG A 455 -61.64 -1.42 39.19
CA ARG A 455 -61.31 -1.44 40.61
C ARG A 455 -62.08 -2.59 41.29
N PRO A 456 -61.42 -3.55 41.99
CA PRO A 456 -62.13 -4.63 42.68
C PRO A 456 -62.98 -4.06 43.84
N GLN A 457 -64.22 -4.54 43.96
CA GLN A 457 -65.10 -4.18 45.06
C GLN A 457 -64.84 -5.08 46.28
N THR A 458 -64.62 -4.49 47.45
CA THR A 458 -64.65 -5.21 48.72
C THR A 458 -66.10 -5.41 49.16
N ALA A 459 -66.62 -6.63 49.01
CA ALA A 459 -67.97 -6.97 49.46
C ALA A 459 -68.06 -6.95 51.00
N LYS A 460 -69.05 -6.23 51.54
CA LYS A 460 -69.49 -6.43 52.92
C LYS A 460 -70.17 -7.78 53.04
N LYS A 461 -69.88 -8.53 54.09
CA LYS A 461 -70.84 -9.47 54.70
C LYS A 461 -71.07 -9.08 56.16
N SER A 462 -72.27 -9.44 56.63
CA SER A 462 -72.75 -9.31 58.00
C SER A 462 -72.05 -10.28 58.94
#